data_AF-A0A8B6Y3Q8-F1
#
_entry.id   AF-A0A8B6Y3Q8-F1
#
_cell.length_a   1.000
_cell.length_b   1.000
_cell.length_c   1.000
_cell.angle_alpha   90.00
_cell.angle_beta   90.00
_cell.angle_gamma   90.00
#
_symmetry.space_group_name_H-M   'P 1'
#
loop_
_entity.id
_entity.type
_entity.pdbx_description
1 polymer ?
#
loop_
_entity_poly.entity_id
_entity_poly.type
_entity_poly.pdbx_seq_one_letter_code
_entity_poly.pdbx_strand_id
1 'polypeptide(L)'
;VSNHYEDLLAQATGIETLEGGLQSIQSKILSLVKSVERIKSQVSEPYNRIASRTRQLRRLQKNLPVLNVVSQAEKAVSSLQLYLKDAKGGEIENHYRNYYVLEGNDLSGIELITEDIKQIKEARLSVENQALNMFEQGLNTQNQPMIATSLQVFYNLGSLSTQVNKVLKQLANETKNCINRAVDIPVSAVQNRSNLGGSTLAVTAFWEKFENLLKKLHEFCQKVYLLEKVLSKKRDPISHTCFIEVFSEEGNSTVFNHFWNEVCSLLRSNLDHAVQGSKYLQNLFEGEYPKLLRLFNDFWLNVTSFIDNNKATGNIGFRSEINIGFFSSTSPLESLKSCLQPFEKTYLSRSLSRLFDPINLVFPSGSTSVPTKDDLTVIIKTINSELSIAAVDEVFMIEVAKNVDETIQLYVSKCSELLVTTTDAGQLSGGLTSSQLRNVSIVNSLHLLHSGISE
;
A
#
# COMPACT_ATOMS: atom_id res chain seq x y z
N VAL A 1 22.53 128.16 33.29
CA VAL A 1 21.74 126.92 33.56
C VAL A 1 20.54 126.76 32.62
N SER A 2 20.13 127.83 31.92
CA SER A 2 19.13 127.83 30.82
C SER A 2 19.44 126.91 29.61
N ASN A 3 20.62 126.28 29.54
CA ASN A 3 21.04 125.46 28.39
C ASN A 3 20.72 123.96 28.54
N HIS A 4 20.23 123.51 29.69
CA HIS A 4 19.91 122.08 29.93
C HIS A 4 18.40 121.77 29.92
N TYR A 5 17.54 122.76 29.68
CA TYR A 5 16.09 122.59 29.68
C TYR A 5 15.58 121.97 28.38
N GLU A 6 16.17 122.33 27.23
CA GLU A 6 15.86 121.69 25.94
C GLU A 6 16.32 120.23 25.90
N ASP A 7 17.52 119.92 26.42
CA ASP A 7 18.00 118.54 26.49
C ASP A 7 17.15 117.67 27.45
N LEU A 8 16.66 118.23 28.57
CA LEU A 8 15.76 117.53 29.49
C LEU A 8 14.36 117.31 28.89
N LEU A 9 13.84 118.26 28.10
CA LEU A 9 12.60 118.09 27.36
C LEU A 9 12.75 117.11 26.19
N ALA A 10 13.90 117.09 25.51
CA ALA A 10 14.24 116.12 24.48
C ALA A 10 14.43 114.71 25.07
N GLN A 11 15.04 114.59 26.26
CA GLN A 11 15.09 113.32 27.00
C GLN A 11 13.72 112.89 27.52
N ALA A 12 12.89 113.81 28.01
CA ALA A 12 11.54 113.49 28.48
C ALA A 12 10.63 113.03 27.33
N THR A 13 10.65 113.72 26.18
CA THR A 13 9.93 113.30 24.96
C THR A 13 10.53 112.03 24.34
N GLY A 14 11.85 111.84 24.44
CA GLY A 14 12.53 110.59 24.10
C GLY A 14 12.09 109.41 24.98
N ILE A 15 11.91 109.64 26.28
CA ILE A 15 11.38 108.67 27.24
C ILE A 15 9.90 108.39 26.97
N GLU A 16 9.09 109.41 26.68
CA GLU A 16 7.66 109.27 26.40
C GLU A 16 7.41 108.52 25.07
N THR A 17 8.25 108.76 24.06
CA THR A 17 8.23 107.99 22.80
C THR A 17 8.77 106.57 22.97
N LEU A 18 9.77 106.36 23.82
CA LEU A 18 10.22 105.02 24.23
C LEU A 18 9.15 104.28 25.03
N GLU A 19 8.41 104.97 25.90
CA GLU A 19 7.33 104.43 26.71
C GLU A 19 6.12 104.09 25.83
N GLY A 20 5.78 104.94 24.86
CA GLY A 20 4.80 104.64 23.82
C GLY A 20 5.23 103.47 22.92
N GLY A 21 6.52 103.39 22.58
CA GLY A 21 7.12 102.26 21.87
C GLY A 21 7.07 100.96 22.67
N LEU A 22 7.37 101.04 23.98
CA LEU A 22 7.29 99.93 24.93
C LEU A 22 5.84 99.47 25.12
N GLN A 23 4.88 100.37 25.26
CA GLN A 23 3.46 100.03 25.31
C GLN A 23 2.98 99.39 24.00
N SER A 24 3.45 99.89 22.84
CA SER A 24 3.15 99.30 21.53
C SER A 24 3.73 97.88 21.42
N ILE A 25 5.00 97.69 21.81
CA ILE A 25 5.65 96.38 21.83
C ILE A 25 4.95 95.43 22.81
N GLN A 26 4.60 95.91 24.01
CA GLN A 26 3.88 95.12 25.01
C GLN A 26 2.50 94.70 24.49
N SER A 27 1.75 95.59 23.84
CA SER A 27 0.46 95.25 23.22
C SER A 27 0.61 94.22 22.10
N LYS A 28 1.65 94.34 21.26
CA LYS A 28 1.95 93.39 20.18
C LYS A 28 2.37 92.03 20.73
N ILE A 29 3.18 92.00 21.79
CA ILE A 29 3.56 90.76 22.49
C ILE A 29 2.31 90.10 23.08
N LEU A 30 1.44 90.84 23.76
CA LEU A 30 0.19 90.31 24.30
C LEU A 30 -0.74 89.77 23.19
N SER A 31 -0.83 90.47 22.05
CA SER A 31 -1.58 89.99 20.88
C SER A 31 -0.96 88.72 20.28
N LEU A 32 0.36 88.64 20.22
CA LEU A 32 1.09 87.47 19.71
C LEU A 32 0.89 86.26 20.64
N VAL A 33 1.02 86.44 21.95
CA VAL A 33 0.76 85.40 22.95
C VAL A 33 -0.67 84.88 22.81
N LYS A 34 -1.67 85.78 22.72
CA LYS A 34 -3.07 85.37 22.47
C LYS A 34 -3.24 84.62 21.15
N SER A 35 -2.54 85.03 20.09
CA SER A 35 -2.60 84.37 18.78
C SER A 35 -1.95 82.98 18.82
N VAL A 36 -0.84 82.83 19.55
CA VAL A 36 -0.14 81.55 19.75
C VAL A 36 -0.98 80.62 20.63
N GLU A 37 -1.60 81.10 21.70
CA GLU A 37 -2.53 80.30 22.50
C GLU A 37 -3.75 79.86 21.69
N ARG A 38 -4.26 80.72 20.81
CA ARG A 38 -5.36 80.40 19.90
C ARG A 38 -4.96 79.38 18.83
N ILE A 39 -3.77 79.48 18.25
CA ILE A 39 -3.25 78.47 17.31
C ILE A 39 -3.00 77.16 18.07
N LYS A 40 -2.44 77.21 19.27
CA LYS A 40 -2.24 76.04 20.13
C LYS A 40 -3.57 75.35 20.44
N SER A 41 -4.63 76.08 20.77
CA SER A 41 -5.96 75.48 20.98
C SER A 41 -6.55 74.95 19.67
N GLN A 42 -6.47 75.70 18.57
CA GLN A 42 -6.96 75.30 17.26
C GLN A 42 -6.21 74.13 16.61
N VAL A 43 -5.00 73.81 17.06
CA VAL A 43 -4.20 72.69 16.51
C VAL A 43 -4.12 71.52 17.49
N SER A 44 -3.88 71.77 18.78
CA SER A 44 -3.71 70.68 19.77
C SER A 44 -4.99 69.92 20.05
N GLU A 45 -6.14 70.59 20.15
CA GLU A 45 -7.42 69.91 20.34
C GLU A 45 -7.76 68.99 19.17
N PRO A 46 -7.74 69.44 17.90
CA PRO A 46 -8.01 68.55 16.78
C PRO A 46 -6.95 67.46 16.63
N TYR A 47 -5.67 67.73 16.89
CA TYR A 47 -4.65 66.68 16.90
C TYR A 47 -4.97 65.59 17.93
N ASN A 48 -5.30 65.98 19.17
CA ASN A 48 -5.67 65.03 20.22
C ASN A 48 -6.96 64.26 19.88
N ARG A 49 -7.94 64.91 19.23
CA ARG A 49 -9.16 64.25 18.74
C ARG A 49 -8.89 63.28 17.60
N ILE A 50 -8.01 63.62 16.67
CA ILE A 50 -7.62 62.72 15.57
C ILE A 50 -6.84 61.54 16.13
N ALA A 51 -5.85 61.79 16.99
CA ALA A 51 -5.06 60.73 17.63
C ALA A 51 -5.94 59.76 18.43
N SER A 52 -6.93 60.25 19.18
CA SER A 52 -7.86 59.39 19.91
C SER A 52 -8.76 58.57 18.97
N ARG A 53 -9.31 59.18 17.91
CA ARG A 53 -10.12 58.49 16.90
C ARG A 53 -9.32 57.45 16.12
N THR A 54 -8.08 57.75 15.72
CA THR A 54 -7.19 56.77 15.07
C THR A 54 -6.89 55.60 16.00
N ARG A 55 -6.72 55.85 17.31
CA ARG A 55 -6.53 54.80 18.31
C ARG A 55 -7.79 53.93 18.47
N GLN A 56 -8.97 54.54 18.47
CA GLN A 56 -10.26 53.82 18.48
C GLN A 56 -10.44 53.00 17.21
N LEU A 57 -10.16 53.56 16.03
CA LEU A 57 -10.24 52.86 14.75
C LEU A 57 -9.29 51.67 14.70
N ARG A 58 -8.05 51.83 15.16
CA ARG A 58 -7.07 50.73 15.24
C ARG A 58 -7.56 49.61 16.18
N ARG A 59 -8.18 49.97 17.32
CA ARG A 59 -8.79 48.98 18.23
C ARG A 59 -9.96 48.25 17.58
N LEU A 60 -10.85 48.97 16.88
CA LEU A 60 -11.96 48.38 16.15
C LEU A 60 -11.48 47.44 15.03
N GLN A 61 -10.51 47.86 14.23
CA GLN A 61 -9.92 47.04 13.18
C GLN A 61 -9.27 45.76 13.72
N LYS A 62 -8.65 45.82 14.92
CA LYS A 62 -8.08 44.64 15.56
C LYS A 62 -9.16 43.69 16.14
N ASN A 63 -10.29 44.24 16.59
CA ASN A 63 -11.37 43.45 17.19
C ASN A 63 -12.32 42.82 16.16
N LEU A 64 -12.45 43.42 14.97
CA LEU A 64 -13.36 42.93 13.92
C LEU A 64 -13.06 41.48 13.47
N PRO A 65 -11.79 41.06 13.25
CA PRO A 65 -11.46 39.67 12.95
C PRO A 65 -11.86 38.72 14.07
N VAL A 66 -11.60 39.09 15.34
CA VAL A 66 -11.97 38.28 16.50
C VAL A 66 -13.48 38.06 16.52
N LEU A 67 -14.27 39.13 16.36
CA LEU A 67 -15.74 39.05 16.34
C LEU A 67 -16.28 38.17 15.19
N ASN A 68 -15.67 38.27 14.00
CA ASN A 68 -16.03 37.41 12.88
C ASN A 68 -15.76 35.93 13.18
N VAL A 69 -14.63 35.63 13.83
CA VAL A 69 -14.28 34.27 14.23
C VAL A 69 -15.22 33.76 15.32
N VAL A 70 -15.62 34.60 16.30
CA VAL A 70 -16.64 34.26 17.30
C VAL A 70 -17.98 33.89 16.63
N SER A 71 -18.47 34.74 15.73
CA SER A 71 -19.73 34.49 15.03
C SER A 71 -19.66 33.23 14.15
N GLN A 72 -18.49 32.91 13.61
CA GLN A 72 -18.27 31.72 12.80
C GLN A 72 -18.18 30.44 13.65
N ALA A 73 -17.63 30.51 14.86
CA ALA A 73 -17.64 29.42 15.84
C ALA A 73 -19.07 29.07 16.27
N GLU A 74 -19.88 30.07 16.63
CA GLU A 74 -21.27 29.89 17.06
C GLU A 74 -22.14 29.24 15.96
N LYS A 75 -21.96 29.68 14.70
CA LYS A 75 -22.61 29.07 13.53
C LYS A 75 -22.15 27.63 13.31
N ALA A 76 -20.86 27.35 13.48
CA ALA A 76 -20.33 26.00 13.33
C ALA A 76 -20.90 25.04 14.39
N VAL A 77 -21.00 25.47 15.66
CA VAL A 77 -21.64 24.68 16.73
C VAL A 77 -23.10 24.39 16.40
N SER A 78 -23.87 25.42 16.03
CA SER A 78 -25.29 25.27 15.71
C SER A 78 -25.54 24.29 14.56
N SER A 79 -24.70 24.36 13.51
CA SER A 79 -24.77 23.43 12.37
C SER A 79 -24.31 22.02 12.73
N LEU A 80 -23.27 21.86 13.56
CA LEU A 80 -22.81 20.54 14.03
C LEU A 80 -23.86 19.85 14.92
N GLN A 81 -24.56 20.61 15.76
CA GLN A 81 -25.67 20.09 16.57
C GLN A 81 -26.85 19.64 15.71
N LEU A 82 -27.09 20.31 14.58
CA LEU A 82 -28.10 19.88 13.60
C LEU A 82 -27.69 18.56 12.93
N TYR A 83 -26.42 18.44 12.54
CA TYR A 83 -25.86 17.23 11.93
C TYR A 83 -25.89 16.01 12.86
N LEU A 84 -25.60 16.19 14.16
CA LEU A 84 -25.72 15.12 15.15
C LEU A 84 -27.16 14.62 15.33
N LYS A 85 -28.17 15.42 14.98
CA LYS A 85 -29.59 15.05 15.04
C LYS A 85 -30.09 14.41 13.74
N ASP A 86 -29.64 14.90 12.59
CA ASP A 86 -30.04 14.40 11.26
C ASP A 86 -28.87 13.70 10.56
N ALA A 87 -28.67 12.42 10.89
CA ALA A 87 -27.62 11.55 10.33
C ALA A 87 -27.84 11.20 8.84
N LYS A 88 -27.84 12.18 7.94
CA LYS A 88 -27.88 11.97 6.48
C LYS A 88 -26.77 12.79 5.82
N GLY A 89 -25.71 12.08 5.41
CA GLY A 89 -24.41 12.61 4.96
C GLY A 89 -24.39 13.35 3.62
N GLY A 90 -25.27 14.34 3.42
CA GLY A 90 -25.28 15.20 2.24
C GLY A 90 -24.61 16.57 2.43
N GLU A 91 -24.49 17.08 3.66
CA GLU A 91 -24.11 18.49 3.91
C GLU A 91 -22.71 18.67 4.52
N ILE A 92 -21.80 17.71 4.33
CA ILE A 92 -20.47 17.72 4.95
C ILE A 92 -19.53 18.72 4.24
N GLU A 93 -19.79 19.07 2.98
CA GLU A 93 -18.91 19.91 2.15
C GLU A 93 -18.84 21.38 2.57
N ASN A 94 -19.96 21.98 3.00
CA ASN A 94 -19.99 23.40 3.39
C ASN A 94 -19.73 23.64 4.88
N HIS A 95 -19.84 22.61 5.72
CA HIS A 95 -19.84 22.77 7.18
C HIS A 95 -18.43 22.79 7.82
N TYR A 96 -17.45 22.05 7.27
CA TYR A 96 -16.10 21.97 7.83
C TYR A 96 -15.15 23.09 7.37
N ARG A 97 -15.49 23.83 6.31
CA ARG A 97 -14.70 25.00 5.87
C ARG A 97 -14.64 26.10 6.95
N ASN A 98 -15.65 26.18 7.80
CA ASN A 98 -15.68 27.11 8.95
C ASN A 98 -14.68 26.74 10.04
N TYR A 99 -14.22 25.48 10.10
CA TYR A 99 -13.31 25.00 11.14
C TYR A 99 -11.85 25.38 10.89
N TYR A 100 -11.37 25.32 9.64
CA TYR A 100 -10.02 25.77 9.29
C TYR A 100 -9.77 27.26 9.60
N VAL A 101 -10.84 28.08 9.65
CA VAL A 101 -10.78 29.48 10.07
C VAL A 101 -10.50 29.63 11.58
N LEU A 102 -10.86 28.63 12.39
CA LEU A 102 -10.61 28.61 13.84
C LEU A 102 -9.16 28.25 14.18
N GLU A 103 -8.49 27.45 13.35
CA GLU A 103 -7.13 26.95 13.61
C GLU A 103 -6.04 28.01 13.39
N GLY A 104 -6.32 29.07 12.63
CA GLY A 104 -5.39 30.17 12.33
C GLY A 104 -5.43 31.37 13.29
N ASN A 105 -6.33 31.38 14.29
CA ASN A 105 -6.52 32.52 15.20
C ASN A 105 -6.35 32.08 16.65
N ASP A 106 -5.50 32.78 17.42
CA ASP A 106 -5.37 32.55 18.85
C ASP A 106 -6.62 33.07 19.59
N LEU A 107 -7.55 32.15 19.88
CA LEU A 107 -8.80 32.43 20.60
C LEU A 107 -8.67 32.10 22.10
N SER A 108 -7.45 31.82 22.57
CA SER A 108 -7.17 31.46 23.96
C SER A 108 -7.55 32.63 24.87
N GLY A 109 -8.50 32.40 25.79
CA GLY A 109 -8.93 33.39 26.80
C GLY A 109 -10.34 33.97 26.60
N ILE A 110 -11.08 33.57 25.57
CA ILE A 110 -12.51 33.93 25.45
C ILE A 110 -13.36 32.83 26.11
N GLU A 111 -13.79 33.06 27.35
CA GLU A 111 -14.57 32.09 28.14
C GLU A 111 -15.81 31.59 27.41
N LEU A 112 -16.50 32.48 26.68
CA LEU A 112 -17.76 32.18 25.97
C LEU A 112 -17.59 31.17 24.82
N ILE A 113 -16.40 31.11 24.19
CA ILE A 113 -16.12 30.24 23.04
C ILE A 113 -15.33 28.99 23.46
N THR A 114 -14.82 28.97 24.68
CA THR A 114 -14.02 27.85 25.19
C THR A 114 -14.85 26.57 25.27
N GLU A 115 -16.13 26.69 25.67
CA GLU A 115 -17.08 25.58 25.67
C GLU A 115 -17.46 25.15 24.25
N ASP A 116 -17.72 26.10 23.36
CA ASP A 116 -18.02 25.85 21.94
C ASP A 116 -16.87 25.13 21.23
N ILE A 117 -15.62 25.57 21.41
CA ILE A 117 -14.43 24.92 20.85
C ILE A 117 -14.31 23.48 21.38
N LYS A 118 -14.61 23.26 22.67
CA LYS A 118 -14.60 21.92 23.26
C LYS A 118 -15.67 21.04 22.61
N GLN A 119 -16.90 21.52 22.47
CA GLN A 119 -17.99 20.80 21.80
C GLN A 119 -17.65 20.49 20.34
N ILE A 120 -17.03 21.42 19.61
CA ILE A 120 -16.60 21.19 18.22
C ILE A 120 -15.52 20.09 18.16
N LYS A 121 -14.55 20.09 19.08
CA LYS A 121 -13.52 19.05 19.15
C LYS A 121 -14.13 17.67 19.44
N GLU A 122 -15.07 17.59 20.39
CA GLU A 122 -15.78 16.35 20.71
C GLU A 122 -16.64 15.87 19.53
N ALA A 123 -17.35 16.78 18.86
CA ALA A 123 -18.12 16.47 17.66
C ALA A 123 -17.23 15.97 16.51
N ARG A 124 -16.07 16.61 16.28
CA ARG A 124 -15.08 16.17 15.27
C ARG A 124 -14.62 14.75 15.55
N LEU A 125 -14.28 14.46 16.80
CA LEU A 125 -13.82 13.13 17.21
C LEU A 125 -14.94 12.08 17.06
N SER A 126 -16.19 12.45 17.38
CA SER A 126 -17.35 11.59 17.15
C SER A 126 -17.59 11.29 15.67
N VAL A 127 -17.54 12.31 14.80
CA VAL A 127 -17.71 12.16 13.35
C VAL A 127 -16.57 11.34 12.74
N GLU A 128 -15.33 11.54 13.19
CA GLU A 128 -14.19 10.75 12.76
C GLU A 128 -14.37 9.26 13.14
N ASN A 129 -14.79 8.98 14.37
CA ASN A 129 -15.08 7.60 14.80
C ASN A 129 -16.23 6.96 14.04
N GLN A 130 -17.30 7.70 13.75
CA GLN A 130 -18.42 7.21 12.93
C GLN A 130 -17.97 6.91 11.49
N ALA A 131 -17.15 7.79 10.90
CA ALA A 131 -16.60 7.59 9.56
C ALA A 131 -15.66 6.38 9.52
N LEU A 132 -14.84 6.16 10.56
CA LEU A 132 -13.99 4.97 10.71
C LEU A 132 -14.82 3.69 10.78
N ASN A 133 -15.85 3.66 11.63
CA ASN A 133 -16.74 2.49 11.74
C ASN A 133 -17.46 2.21 10.41
N MET A 134 -17.95 3.25 9.73
CA MET A 134 -18.59 3.12 8.42
C MET A 134 -17.60 2.66 7.34
N PHE A 135 -16.34 3.11 7.40
CA PHE A 135 -15.28 2.70 6.48
C PHE A 135 -14.93 1.22 6.66
N GLU A 136 -14.70 0.78 7.90
CA GLU A 136 -14.41 -0.63 8.22
C GLU A 136 -15.58 -1.54 7.83
N GLN A 137 -16.81 -1.16 8.15
CA GLN A 137 -18.01 -1.88 7.72
C GLN A 137 -18.14 -1.91 6.20
N GLY A 138 -17.87 -0.79 5.53
CA GLY A 138 -17.88 -0.69 4.07
C GLY A 138 -16.88 -1.64 3.42
N LEU A 139 -15.65 -1.72 3.95
CA LEU A 139 -14.62 -2.65 3.48
C LEU A 139 -14.99 -4.12 3.75
N ASN A 140 -15.55 -4.42 4.93
CA ASN A 140 -15.94 -5.78 5.29
C ASN A 140 -17.15 -6.30 4.51
N THR A 141 -18.10 -5.41 4.18
CA THR A 141 -19.33 -5.74 3.42
C THR A 141 -19.21 -5.49 1.92
N GLN A 142 -18.05 -5.02 1.46
CA GLN A 142 -17.80 -4.61 0.06
C GLN A 142 -18.78 -3.52 -0.46
N ASN A 143 -19.31 -2.70 0.45
CA ASN A 143 -20.28 -1.65 0.14
C ASN A 143 -19.57 -0.36 -0.35
N GLN A 144 -19.41 -0.24 -1.68
CA GLN A 144 -18.78 0.91 -2.34
C GLN A 144 -19.39 2.28 -1.92
N PRO A 145 -20.73 2.46 -1.86
CA PRO A 145 -21.32 3.68 -1.32
C PRO A 145 -20.85 4.07 0.08
N MET A 146 -20.77 3.12 1.03
CA MET A 146 -20.32 3.40 2.40
C MET A 146 -18.83 3.80 2.44
N ILE A 147 -17.99 3.12 1.64
CA ILE A 147 -16.58 3.47 1.47
C ILE A 147 -16.45 4.89 0.88
N ALA A 148 -17.25 5.21 -0.14
CA ALA A 148 -17.27 6.52 -0.77
C ALA A 148 -17.64 7.66 0.21
N THR A 149 -18.68 7.47 1.03
CA THR A 149 -19.11 8.47 2.01
C THR A 149 -18.07 8.67 3.11
N SER A 150 -17.45 7.61 3.60
CA SER A 150 -16.43 7.69 4.66
C SER A 150 -15.15 8.37 4.15
N LEU A 151 -14.70 8.06 2.93
CA LEU A 151 -13.57 8.75 2.30
C LEU A 151 -13.85 10.24 2.10
N GLN A 152 -15.08 10.63 1.74
CA GLN A 152 -15.43 12.05 1.65
C GLN A 152 -15.33 12.75 3.01
N VAL A 153 -15.80 12.10 4.09
CA VAL A 153 -15.64 12.65 5.45
C VAL A 153 -14.16 12.82 5.79
N PHE A 154 -13.30 11.83 5.49
CA PHE A 154 -11.87 11.93 5.77
C PHE A 154 -11.18 13.03 4.94
N TYR A 155 -11.57 13.21 3.68
CA TYR A 155 -11.06 14.30 2.84
C TYR A 155 -11.44 15.67 3.45
N ASN A 156 -12.70 15.83 3.84
CA ASN A 156 -13.19 17.08 4.43
C ASN A 156 -12.53 17.39 5.79
N LEU A 157 -12.14 16.36 6.55
CA LEU A 157 -11.40 16.47 7.82
C LEU A 157 -9.88 16.67 7.64
N GLY A 158 -9.37 16.64 6.41
CA GLY A 158 -7.93 16.69 6.12
C GLY A 158 -7.17 15.42 6.57
N SER A 159 -7.87 14.32 6.84
CA SER A 159 -7.30 13.08 7.39
C SER A 159 -7.28 11.90 6.40
N LEU A 160 -7.65 12.12 5.13
CA LEU A 160 -7.75 11.08 4.10
C LEU A 160 -6.49 10.19 4.01
N SER A 161 -5.33 10.81 3.77
CA SER A 161 -4.07 10.07 3.64
C SER A 161 -3.73 9.30 4.92
N THR A 162 -3.89 9.95 6.08
CA THR A 162 -3.63 9.34 7.39
C THR A 162 -4.48 8.11 7.63
N GLN A 163 -5.80 8.18 7.40
CA GLN A 163 -6.71 7.07 7.69
C GLN A 163 -6.59 5.93 6.68
N VAL A 164 -6.42 6.23 5.39
CA VAL A 164 -6.16 5.20 4.36
C VAL A 164 -4.85 4.46 4.65
N ASN A 165 -3.76 5.18 4.92
CA ASN A 165 -2.48 4.57 5.26
C ASN A 165 -2.53 3.76 6.56
N LYS A 166 -3.31 4.19 7.55
CA LYS A 166 -3.53 3.43 8.79
C LYS A 166 -4.19 2.08 8.50
N VAL A 167 -5.22 2.04 7.66
CA VAL A 167 -5.89 0.79 7.28
C VAL A 167 -5.00 -0.10 6.42
N LEU A 168 -4.22 0.45 5.47
CA LEU A 168 -3.24 -0.33 4.70
C LEU A 168 -2.18 -0.97 5.61
N LYS A 169 -1.64 -0.21 6.57
CA LYS A 169 -0.69 -0.73 7.58
C LYS A 169 -1.33 -1.80 8.47
N GLN A 170 -2.60 -1.63 8.85
CA GLN A 170 -3.32 -2.64 9.62
C GLN A 170 -3.49 -3.94 8.82
N LEU A 171 -3.91 -3.86 7.55
CA LEU A 171 -4.04 -5.03 6.67
C LEU A 171 -2.70 -5.72 6.42
N ALA A 172 -1.60 -4.97 6.29
CA ALA A 172 -0.26 -5.53 6.17
C ALA A 172 0.20 -6.25 7.46
N ASN A 173 -0.07 -5.67 8.62
CA ASN A 173 0.21 -6.30 9.91
C ASN A 173 -0.64 -7.57 10.14
N GLU A 174 -1.93 -7.53 9.78
CA GLU A 174 -2.80 -8.69 9.81
C GLU A 174 -2.32 -9.78 8.86
N THR A 175 -1.87 -9.42 7.66
CA THR A 175 -1.22 -10.34 6.70
C THR A 175 -0.03 -11.05 7.33
N LYS A 176 0.90 -10.30 7.93
CA LYS A 176 2.06 -10.87 8.64
C LYS A 176 1.64 -11.85 9.75
N ASN A 177 0.63 -11.48 10.54
CA ASN A 177 0.12 -12.34 11.61
C ASN A 177 -0.55 -13.61 11.08
N CYS A 178 -1.32 -13.52 10.00
CA CYS A 178 -1.92 -14.68 9.35
C CYS A 178 -0.86 -15.63 8.79
N ILE A 179 0.18 -15.12 8.14
CA ILE A 179 1.29 -15.94 7.61
C ILE A 179 1.99 -16.65 8.76
N ASN A 180 2.36 -15.93 9.83
CA ASN A 180 3.03 -16.53 11.00
C ASN A 180 2.20 -17.65 11.63
N ARG A 181 0.88 -17.48 11.78
CA ARG A 181 -0.01 -18.51 12.34
C ARG A 181 -0.18 -19.72 11.42
N ALA A 182 -0.15 -19.52 10.10
CA ALA A 182 -0.32 -20.59 9.14
C ALA A 182 0.93 -21.47 9.04
N VAL A 183 2.11 -20.86 9.19
CA VAL A 183 3.40 -21.55 9.09
C VAL A 183 3.87 -22.10 10.44
N ASP A 184 3.26 -21.70 11.55
CA ASP A 184 3.51 -22.27 12.87
C ASP A 184 2.99 -23.72 12.96
N ILE A 185 3.94 -24.67 12.97
CA ILE A 185 3.65 -26.08 13.22
C ILE A 185 3.95 -26.38 14.69
N PRO A 186 2.95 -26.81 15.48
CA PRO A 186 3.19 -27.16 16.88
C PRO A 186 4.20 -28.31 16.96
N VAL A 187 5.25 -28.12 17.76
CA VAL A 187 6.36 -29.08 17.97
C VAL A 187 5.86 -30.48 18.37
N SER A 188 4.71 -30.56 19.04
CA SER A 188 4.04 -31.82 19.42
C SER A 188 3.55 -32.65 18.23
N ALA A 189 3.24 -32.04 17.08
CA ALA A 189 2.89 -32.74 15.85
C ALA A 189 4.11 -33.38 15.17
N VAL A 190 5.31 -32.86 15.43
CA VAL A 190 6.57 -33.32 14.80
C VAL A 190 7.23 -34.44 15.60
N GLN A 191 6.98 -34.54 16.92
CA GLN A 191 7.61 -35.53 17.82
C GLN A 191 6.92 -36.90 17.84
N ASN A 192 5.63 -37.01 17.51
CA ASN A 192 4.89 -38.28 17.46
C ASN A 192 5.09 -39.04 16.13
N ARG A 193 6.34 -39.25 15.72
CA ARG A 193 6.71 -40.03 14.52
C ARG A 193 6.45 -41.54 14.63
N SER A 194 6.10 -42.03 15.82
CA SER A 194 5.91 -43.48 16.09
C SER A 194 4.56 -44.03 15.64
N ASN A 195 3.58 -43.18 15.29
CA ASN A 195 2.30 -43.61 14.73
C ASN A 195 2.16 -43.09 13.29
N LEU A 196 2.14 -43.99 12.30
CA LEU A 196 1.99 -43.65 10.87
C LEU A 196 0.74 -42.79 10.58
N GLY A 197 -0.30 -42.83 11.43
CA GLY A 197 -1.48 -41.98 11.30
C GLY A 197 -1.33 -40.53 11.79
N GLY A 198 -0.37 -40.24 12.68
CA GLY A 198 -0.20 -38.91 13.28
C GLY A 198 0.47 -37.89 12.35
N SER A 199 1.41 -38.34 11.53
CA SER A 199 2.12 -37.47 10.56
C SER A 199 1.21 -37.00 9.43
N THR A 200 0.35 -37.89 8.91
CA THR A 200 -0.57 -37.54 7.81
C THR A 200 -1.62 -36.53 8.24
N LEU A 201 -2.19 -36.67 9.44
CA LEU A 201 -3.15 -35.72 10.00
C LEU A 201 -2.54 -34.32 10.24
N ALA A 202 -1.27 -34.27 10.65
CA ALA A 202 -0.56 -33.01 10.82
C ALA A 202 -0.31 -32.30 9.48
N VAL A 203 0.05 -33.04 8.43
CA VAL A 203 0.22 -32.53 7.06
C VAL A 203 -1.10 -32.00 6.52
N THR A 204 -2.21 -32.74 6.67
CA THR A 204 -3.53 -32.27 6.20
C THR A 204 -3.97 -31.01 6.93
N ALA A 205 -3.80 -30.95 8.25
CA ALA A 205 -4.15 -29.77 9.04
C ALA A 205 -3.28 -28.55 8.69
N PHE A 206 -2.01 -28.77 8.37
CA PHE A 206 -1.12 -27.70 7.88
C PHE A 206 -1.62 -27.12 6.55
N TRP A 207 -1.93 -27.96 5.57
CA TRP A 207 -2.42 -27.47 4.28
C TRP A 207 -3.78 -26.78 4.40
N GLU A 208 -4.68 -27.26 5.25
CA GLU A 208 -5.95 -26.57 5.52
C GLU A 208 -5.72 -25.17 6.11
N LYS A 209 -4.78 -25.02 7.06
CA LYS A 209 -4.37 -23.70 7.57
C LYS A 209 -3.78 -22.82 6.47
N PHE A 210 -2.97 -23.39 5.59
CA PHE A 210 -2.33 -22.66 4.50
C PHE A 210 -3.34 -22.23 3.41
N GLU A 211 -4.32 -23.07 3.08
CA GLU A 211 -5.44 -22.70 2.20
C GLU A 211 -6.27 -21.56 2.81
N ASN A 212 -6.54 -21.63 4.12
CA ASN A 212 -7.25 -20.57 4.83
C ASN A 212 -6.45 -19.27 4.88
N LEU A 213 -5.12 -19.32 4.95
CA LEU A 213 -4.25 -18.15 4.78
C LEU A 213 -4.50 -17.51 3.41
N LEU A 214 -4.40 -18.26 2.31
CA LEU A 214 -4.56 -17.71 0.96
C LEU A 214 -5.97 -17.14 0.73
N LYS A 215 -7.02 -17.77 1.28
CA LYS A 215 -8.38 -17.20 1.29
C LYS A 215 -8.42 -15.85 2.01
N LYS A 216 -7.73 -15.72 3.14
CA LYS A 216 -7.68 -14.46 3.89
C LYS A 216 -6.88 -13.38 3.18
N LEU A 217 -5.77 -13.74 2.55
CA LEU A 217 -5.02 -12.81 1.69
C LEU A 217 -5.87 -12.34 0.51
N HIS A 218 -6.70 -13.22 -0.06
CA HIS A 218 -7.62 -12.85 -1.12
C HIS A 218 -8.64 -11.81 -0.62
N GLU A 219 -9.26 -12.01 0.55
CA GLU A 219 -10.14 -11.00 1.16
C GLU A 219 -9.44 -9.66 1.39
N PHE A 220 -8.18 -9.65 1.81
CA PHE A 220 -7.42 -8.40 1.96
C PHE A 220 -7.17 -7.71 0.62
N CYS A 221 -6.81 -8.46 -0.42
CA CYS A 221 -6.67 -7.93 -1.78
C CYS A 221 -7.98 -7.32 -2.29
N GLN A 222 -9.13 -7.96 -2.03
CA GLN A 222 -10.44 -7.44 -2.38
C GLN A 222 -10.71 -6.07 -1.72
N LYS A 223 -10.43 -5.93 -0.42
CA LYS A 223 -10.60 -4.68 0.32
C LYS A 223 -9.75 -3.55 -0.26
N VAL A 224 -8.47 -3.82 -0.50
CA VAL A 224 -7.54 -2.81 -1.05
C VAL A 224 -7.90 -2.42 -2.48
N TYR A 225 -8.31 -3.38 -3.30
CA TYR A 225 -8.77 -3.09 -4.65
C TYR A 225 -10.04 -2.23 -4.66
N LEU A 226 -11.03 -2.55 -3.81
CA LEU A 226 -12.24 -1.74 -3.68
C LEU A 226 -11.93 -0.32 -3.20
N LEU A 227 -10.99 -0.19 -2.25
CA LEU A 227 -10.51 1.10 -1.77
C LEU A 227 -9.91 1.93 -2.92
N GLU A 228 -8.97 1.37 -3.69
CA GLU A 228 -8.38 2.06 -4.84
C GLU A 228 -9.42 2.40 -5.92
N LYS A 229 -10.36 1.50 -6.19
CA LYS A 229 -11.47 1.74 -7.13
C LYS A 229 -12.34 2.91 -6.70
N VAL A 230 -12.64 3.07 -5.40
CA VAL A 230 -13.43 4.21 -4.91
C VAL A 230 -12.59 5.49 -4.92
N LEU A 231 -11.33 5.42 -4.50
CA LEU A 231 -10.39 6.55 -4.53
C LEU A 231 -10.18 7.12 -5.95
N SER A 232 -10.14 6.26 -6.96
CA SER A 232 -9.99 6.66 -8.37
C SER A 232 -11.29 7.20 -9.00
N LYS A 233 -12.46 6.82 -8.48
CA LYS A 233 -13.77 7.30 -8.98
C LYS A 233 -14.25 8.58 -8.30
N LYS A 234 -13.87 8.82 -7.04
CA LYS A 234 -14.33 9.97 -6.27
C LYS A 234 -13.46 11.20 -6.54
N ARG A 235 -14.15 12.26 -6.94
CA ARG A 235 -13.59 13.62 -7.04
C ARG A 235 -14.28 14.48 -6.01
N ASP A 236 -13.50 15.38 -5.43
CA ASP A 236 -14.05 16.42 -4.58
C ASP A 236 -14.95 17.35 -5.41
N PRO A 237 -16.22 17.57 -5.03
CA PRO A 237 -17.13 18.43 -5.80
C PRO A 237 -16.71 19.89 -5.87
N ILE A 238 -15.88 20.37 -4.93
CA ILE A 238 -15.43 21.77 -4.85
C ILE A 238 -14.05 21.96 -5.50
N SER A 239 -13.06 21.17 -5.10
CA SER A 239 -11.68 21.27 -5.61
C SER A 239 -11.44 20.49 -6.90
N HIS A 240 -12.37 19.61 -7.30
CA HIS A 240 -12.26 18.69 -8.45
C HIS A 240 -11.08 17.72 -8.42
N THR A 241 -10.25 17.77 -7.37
CA THR A 241 -9.13 16.87 -7.11
C THR A 241 -9.63 15.44 -7.00
N CYS A 242 -8.97 14.51 -7.68
CA CYS A 242 -9.27 13.10 -7.52
C CYS A 242 -8.64 12.60 -6.22
N PHE A 243 -9.34 11.79 -5.44
CA PHE A 243 -8.80 11.34 -4.15
C PHE A 243 -7.52 10.50 -4.31
N ILE A 244 -7.34 9.81 -5.43
CA ILE A 244 -6.12 9.05 -5.72
C ILE A 244 -4.88 9.94 -5.97
N GLU A 245 -5.07 11.19 -6.43
CA GLU A 245 -3.97 12.12 -6.71
C GLU A 245 -3.23 12.50 -5.42
N VAL A 246 -3.93 12.52 -4.28
CA VAL A 246 -3.35 12.74 -2.93
C VAL A 246 -2.28 11.70 -2.58
N PHE A 247 -2.33 10.52 -3.19
CA PHE A 247 -1.38 9.42 -2.97
C PHE A 247 -0.33 9.31 -4.09
N SER A 248 -0.41 10.16 -5.12
CA SER A 248 0.41 10.06 -6.33
C SER A 248 1.68 10.93 -6.28
N GLU A 249 1.90 11.71 -5.21
CA GLU A 249 3.05 12.62 -5.07
C GLU A 249 4.41 11.89 -4.84
N GLU A 250 4.42 10.59 -4.58
CA GLU A 250 5.63 9.81 -4.25
C GLU A 250 6.17 8.91 -5.39
N GLY A 251 5.75 9.12 -6.64
CA GLY A 251 6.35 8.43 -7.79
C GLY A 251 5.92 6.96 -7.93
N ASN A 252 4.86 6.75 -8.72
CA ASN A 252 4.50 5.49 -9.40
C ASN A 252 4.59 4.19 -8.57
N SER A 253 3.64 4.00 -7.65
CA SER A 253 2.91 2.72 -7.55
C SER A 253 1.55 2.99 -6.94
N THR A 254 0.49 2.39 -7.47
CA THR A 254 -0.86 2.59 -6.92
C THR A 254 -1.01 1.87 -5.59
N VAL A 255 -2.05 2.22 -4.83
CA VAL A 255 -2.30 1.70 -3.47
C VAL A 255 -2.29 0.16 -3.43
N PHE A 256 -2.89 -0.48 -4.42
CA PHE A 256 -2.93 -1.93 -4.56
C PHE A 256 -1.56 -2.52 -4.89
N ASN A 257 -0.77 -1.88 -5.75
CA ASN A 257 0.54 -2.40 -6.13
C ASN A 257 1.54 -2.34 -4.98
N HIS A 258 1.52 -1.23 -4.24
CA HIS A 258 2.27 -1.12 -3.00
C HIS A 258 1.88 -2.24 -2.03
N PHE A 259 0.58 -2.44 -1.81
CA PHE A 259 0.09 -3.51 -0.94
C PHE A 259 0.46 -4.91 -1.45
N TRP A 260 0.35 -5.17 -2.75
CA TRP A 260 0.70 -6.46 -3.36
C TRP A 260 2.18 -6.80 -3.20
N ASN A 261 3.05 -5.83 -3.43
CA ASN A 261 4.49 -5.98 -3.24
C ASN A 261 4.83 -6.25 -1.77
N GLU A 262 4.17 -5.55 -0.84
CA GLU A 262 4.28 -5.83 0.60
C GLU A 262 3.82 -7.25 0.94
N VAL A 263 2.69 -7.73 0.40
CA VAL A 263 2.20 -9.10 0.61
C VAL A 263 3.21 -10.13 0.09
N CYS A 264 3.75 -9.94 -1.12
CA CYS A 264 4.75 -10.85 -1.69
C CYS A 264 6.06 -10.85 -0.86
N SER A 265 6.51 -9.67 -0.43
CA SER A 265 7.68 -9.51 0.43
C SER A 265 7.50 -10.22 1.77
N LEU A 266 6.33 -10.05 2.39
CA LEU A 266 5.98 -10.72 3.64
C LEU A 266 5.88 -12.24 3.45
N LEU A 267 5.24 -12.73 2.39
CA LEU A 267 5.18 -14.17 2.10
C LEU A 267 6.58 -14.75 1.96
N ARG A 268 7.43 -14.13 1.13
CA ARG A 268 8.80 -14.58 0.91
C ARG A 268 9.61 -14.61 2.21
N SER A 269 9.67 -13.50 2.94
CA SER A 269 10.47 -13.40 4.16
C SER A 269 10.02 -14.38 5.25
N ASN A 270 8.71 -14.57 5.44
CA ASN A 270 8.21 -15.47 6.48
C ASN A 270 8.32 -16.96 6.08
N LEU A 271 8.14 -17.30 4.80
CA LEU A 271 8.38 -18.67 4.31
C LEU A 271 9.86 -19.04 4.42
N ASP A 272 10.77 -18.16 4.00
CA ASP A 272 12.22 -18.36 4.12
C ASP A 272 12.63 -18.55 5.60
N HIS A 273 12.15 -17.68 6.49
CA HIS A 273 12.44 -17.77 7.93
C HIS A 273 11.91 -19.07 8.54
N ALA A 274 10.70 -19.51 8.17
CA ALA A 274 10.11 -20.72 8.69
C ALA A 274 10.84 -21.99 8.24
N VAL A 275 11.30 -22.02 7.00
CA VAL A 275 12.06 -23.14 6.42
C VAL A 275 13.43 -23.23 7.07
N GLN A 276 14.09 -22.09 7.33
CA GLN A 276 15.34 -22.04 8.10
C GLN A 276 15.16 -22.55 9.54
N GLY A 277 14.02 -22.24 10.17
CA GLY A 277 13.70 -22.68 11.52
C GLY A 277 13.26 -24.15 11.63
N SER A 278 12.81 -24.78 10.54
CA SER A 278 12.23 -26.12 10.56
C SER A 278 12.55 -26.94 9.31
N LYS A 279 13.45 -27.92 9.47
CA LYS A 279 13.75 -28.94 8.43
C LYS A 279 12.53 -29.77 8.04
N TYR A 280 11.52 -29.87 8.91
CA TYR A 280 10.28 -30.56 8.58
C TYR A 280 9.48 -29.76 7.56
N LEU A 281 9.30 -28.45 7.79
CA LEU A 281 8.64 -27.55 6.83
C LEU A 281 9.38 -27.50 5.51
N GLN A 282 10.72 -27.44 5.56
CA GLN A 282 11.55 -27.50 4.36
C GLN A 282 11.22 -28.73 3.52
N ASN A 283 11.24 -29.93 4.12
CA ASN A 283 10.96 -31.17 3.41
C ASN A 283 9.50 -31.27 2.94
N LEU A 284 8.56 -30.67 3.66
CA LEU A 284 7.15 -30.65 3.28
C LEU A 284 6.93 -29.77 2.04
N PHE A 285 7.43 -28.54 2.03
CA PHE A 285 7.33 -27.64 0.89
C PHE A 285 8.11 -28.15 -0.33
N GLU A 286 9.32 -28.66 -0.14
CA GLU A 286 10.12 -29.25 -1.21
C GLU A 286 9.57 -30.59 -1.71
N GLY A 287 8.79 -31.33 -0.90
CA GLY A 287 8.19 -32.61 -1.29
C GLY A 287 6.85 -32.46 -2.00
N GLU A 288 6.03 -31.50 -1.55
CA GLU A 288 4.68 -31.24 -2.09
C GLU A 288 4.61 -29.90 -2.84
N TYR A 289 5.72 -29.49 -3.47
CA TYR A 289 5.80 -28.27 -4.27
C TYR A 289 4.68 -28.12 -5.33
N PRO A 290 4.28 -29.16 -6.09
CA PRO A 290 3.20 -29.04 -7.07
C PRO A 290 1.86 -28.64 -6.44
N LYS A 291 1.59 -29.08 -5.21
CA LYS A 291 0.41 -28.67 -4.45
C LYS A 291 0.50 -27.20 -4.04
N LEU A 292 1.67 -26.77 -3.55
CA LEU A 292 1.94 -25.37 -3.21
C LEU A 292 1.75 -24.45 -4.43
N LEU A 293 2.29 -24.85 -5.58
CA LEU A 293 2.15 -24.13 -6.84
C LEU A 293 0.68 -24.03 -7.26
N ARG A 294 -0.09 -25.12 -7.16
CA ARG A 294 -1.53 -25.10 -7.43
C ARG A 294 -2.26 -24.08 -6.57
N LEU A 295 -1.99 -24.08 -5.27
CA LEU A 295 -2.63 -23.16 -4.32
C LEU A 295 -2.33 -21.69 -4.64
N PHE A 296 -1.09 -21.39 -5.04
CA PHE A 296 -0.70 -20.04 -5.45
C PHE A 296 -1.34 -19.63 -6.78
N ASN A 297 -1.44 -20.54 -7.74
CA ASN A 297 -2.15 -20.31 -9.00
C ASN A 297 -3.65 -20.08 -8.77
N ASP A 298 -4.30 -20.89 -7.94
CA ASP A 298 -5.70 -20.73 -7.55
C ASP A 298 -5.93 -19.38 -6.84
N PHE A 299 -5.01 -18.99 -5.94
CA PHE A 299 -5.05 -17.68 -5.29
C PHE A 299 -4.96 -16.53 -6.31
N TRP A 300 -4.01 -16.59 -7.25
CA TRP A 300 -3.86 -15.59 -8.30
C TRP A 300 -5.09 -15.49 -9.22
N LEU A 301 -5.67 -16.62 -9.62
CA LEU A 301 -6.89 -16.68 -10.41
C LEU A 301 -8.09 -16.06 -9.68
N ASN A 302 -8.21 -16.30 -8.37
CA ASN A 302 -9.25 -15.68 -7.56
C ASN A 302 -9.07 -14.15 -7.50
N VAL A 303 -7.85 -13.66 -7.29
CA VAL A 303 -7.56 -12.21 -7.27
C VAL A 303 -7.89 -11.57 -8.62
N THR A 304 -7.41 -12.13 -9.72
CA THR A 304 -7.63 -11.60 -11.07
C THR A 304 -9.10 -11.64 -11.48
N SER A 305 -9.79 -12.75 -11.24
CA SER A 305 -11.23 -12.85 -11.52
C SER A 305 -12.07 -11.84 -10.73
N PHE A 306 -11.75 -11.60 -9.45
CA PHE A 306 -12.42 -10.57 -8.67
C PHE A 306 -12.21 -9.17 -9.24
N ILE A 307 -10.96 -8.87 -9.62
CA ILE A 307 -10.58 -7.60 -10.24
C ILE A 307 -11.37 -7.42 -11.55
N ASP A 308 -11.39 -8.44 -12.42
CA ASP A 308 -12.06 -8.40 -13.72
C ASP A 308 -13.58 -8.24 -13.62
N ASN A 309 -14.22 -8.99 -12.73
CA ASN A 309 -15.65 -8.85 -12.45
C ASN A 309 -16.02 -7.44 -11.99
N ASN A 310 -15.12 -6.77 -11.26
CA ASN A 310 -15.34 -5.42 -10.76
C ASN A 310 -14.92 -4.31 -11.73
N LYS A 311 -14.22 -4.62 -12.83
CA LYS A 311 -13.91 -3.65 -13.90
C LYS A 311 -15.13 -3.34 -14.78
N ALA A 312 -16.02 -4.32 -14.97
CA ALA A 312 -17.09 -4.26 -15.99
C ALA A 312 -18.25 -3.27 -15.71
N THR A 313 -18.28 -2.59 -14.56
CA THR A 313 -19.34 -1.65 -14.19
C THR A 313 -18.86 -0.19 -14.22
N GLY A 314 -18.95 0.42 -15.41
CA GLY A 314 -19.03 1.88 -15.57
C GLY A 314 -18.03 2.49 -16.56
N ASN A 315 -18.57 2.95 -17.70
CA ASN A 315 -18.00 3.84 -18.71
C ASN A 315 -16.90 3.31 -19.66
N ILE A 316 -17.23 3.45 -20.94
CA ILE A 316 -16.46 3.16 -22.16
C ILE A 316 -15.17 4.01 -22.28
N GLY A 317 -14.90 4.91 -21.33
CA GLY A 317 -13.64 5.67 -21.23
C GLY A 317 -12.52 4.94 -20.45
N PHE A 318 -12.82 3.84 -19.75
CA PHE A 318 -11.84 3.01 -19.05
C PHE A 318 -11.23 1.93 -19.96
N ARG A 319 -11.35 2.08 -21.28
CA ARG A 319 -11.10 1.03 -22.28
C ARG A 319 -9.68 0.99 -22.87
N SER A 320 -8.68 1.65 -22.30
CA SER A 320 -7.31 1.54 -22.83
C SER A 320 -6.15 1.48 -21.83
N GLU A 321 -6.40 1.48 -20.51
CA GLU A 321 -5.32 1.61 -19.51
C GLU A 321 -5.37 0.58 -18.38
N ILE A 322 -6.22 -0.44 -18.50
CA ILE A 322 -5.94 -1.72 -17.82
C ILE A 322 -5.38 -2.72 -18.84
N ASN A 323 -4.46 -2.23 -19.66
CA ASN A 323 -3.33 -3.10 -19.98
C ASN A 323 -2.53 -3.27 -18.68
N ILE A 324 -1.73 -4.30 -18.60
CA ILE A 324 -0.90 -4.71 -17.47
C ILE A 324 0.25 -3.68 -17.28
N GLY A 325 -0.08 -2.39 -17.14
CA GLY A 325 0.83 -1.25 -17.02
C GLY A 325 0.71 -0.53 -15.68
N PHE A 326 -0.12 -1.04 -14.77
CA PHE A 326 -0.14 -0.62 -13.37
C PHE A 326 1.04 -1.22 -12.58
N PHE A 327 1.54 -2.38 -12.99
CA PHE A 327 2.65 -3.05 -12.31
C PHE A 327 3.97 -2.53 -12.86
N SER A 328 4.91 -2.20 -11.98
CA SER A 328 6.32 -1.98 -12.32
C SER A 328 6.88 -3.15 -13.15
N SER A 329 8.09 -3.01 -13.68
CA SER A 329 8.83 -3.92 -14.60
C SER A 329 8.85 -5.44 -14.34
N THR A 330 8.16 -5.95 -13.31
CA THR A 330 7.99 -7.37 -12.97
C THR A 330 6.50 -7.67 -12.85
N SER A 331 6.02 -8.70 -13.54
CA SER A 331 4.59 -9.05 -13.48
C SER A 331 4.20 -9.50 -12.06
N PRO A 332 2.99 -9.19 -11.55
CA PRO A 332 2.58 -9.58 -10.19
C PRO A 332 2.60 -11.07 -9.94
N LEU A 333 2.30 -11.84 -10.99
CA LEU A 333 2.39 -13.29 -11.00
C LEU A 333 3.84 -13.73 -10.81
N GLU A 334 4.79 -13.05 -11.44
CA GLU A 334 6.22 -13.32 -11.28
C GLU A 334 6.72 -12.93 -9.89
N SER A 335 6.25 -11.82 -9.30
CA SER A 335 6.52 -11.49 -7.89
C SER A 335 6.01 -12.59 -6.96
N LEU A 336 4.82 -13.12 -7.21
CA LEU A 336 4.23 -14.21 -6.45
C LEU A 336 4.99 -15.53 -6.64
N LYS A 337 5.32 -15.91 -7.89
CA LYS A 337 6.12 -17.11 -8.21
C LYS A 337 7.55 -17.02 -7.69
N SER A 338 8.12 -15.82 -7.59
CA SER A 338 9.47 -15.61 -7.01
C SER A 338 9.55 -16.04 -5.55
N CYS A 339 8.42 -16.05 -4.81
CA CYS A 339 8.35 -16.54 -3.45
C CYS A 339 8.55 -18.07 -3.36
N LEU A 340 8.36 -18.79 -4.48
CA LEU A 340 8.36 -20.26 -4.53
C LEU A 340 9.63 -20.85 -5.16
N GLN A 341 10.43 -20.04 -5.87
CA GLN A 341 11.63 -20.49 -6.60
C GLN A 341 12.61 -21.36 -5.79
N PRO A 342 12.88 -21.10 -4.49
CA PRO A 342 13.78 -21.94 -3.70
C PRO A 342 13.30 -23.40 -3.61
N PHE A 343 11.99 -23.60 -3.50
CA PHE A 343 11.38 -24.93 -3.38
C PHE A 343 11.32 -25.64 -4.73
N GLU A 344 11.07 -24.89 -5.80
CA GLU A 344 11.03 -25.40 -7.17
C GLU A 344 12.35 -26.07 -7.56
N LYS A 345 13.48 -25.38 -7.36
CA LYS A 345 14.81 -25.90 -7.72
C LYS A 345 15.12 -27.20 -6.99
N THR A 346 14.80 -27.29 -5.71
CA THR A 346 15.03 -28.50 -4.92
C THR A 346 14.09 -29.63 -5.35
N TYR A 347 12.82 -29.32 -5.64
CA TYR A 347 11.88 -30.32 -6.16
C TYR A 347 12.36 -30.87 -7.51
N LEU A 348 12.77 -30.02 -8.44
CA LEU A 348 13.26 -30.43 -9.77
C LEU A 348 14.50 -31.31 -9.66
N SER A 349 15.45 -30.98 -8.77
CA SER A 349 16.61 -31.85 -8.50
C SER A 349 16.20 -33.21 -7.95
N ARG A 350 15.23 -33.28 -7.03
CA ARG A 350 14.71 -34.56 -6.50
C ARG A 350 13.92 -35.34 -7.56
N SER A 351 13.16 -34.65 -8.42
CA SER A 351 12.42 -35.25 -9.54
C SER A 351 13.38 -35.92 -10.52
N LEU A 352 14.48 -35.25 -10.89
CA LEU A 352 15.54 -35.84 -11.73
C LEU A 352 16.12 -37.11 -11.09
N SER A 353 16.44 -37.09 -9.79
CA SER A 353 16.91 -38.29 -9.10
C SER A 353 15.88 -39.43 -9.14
N ARG A 354 14.60 -39.15 -8.88
CA ARG A 354 13.52 -40.15 -8.95
C ARG A 354 13.37 -40.75 -10.35
N LEU A 355 13.60 -39.96 -11.39
CA LEU A 355 13.58 -40.41 -12.78
C LEU A 355 14.82 -41.26 -13.13
N PHE A 356 15.98 -40.95 -12.55
CA PHE A 356 17.23 -41.70 -12.76
C PHE A 356 17.27 -43.02 -11.97
N ASP A 357 16.63 -43.10 -10.80
CA ASP A 357 16.68 -44.27 -9.92
C ASP A 357 16.25 -45.58 -10.62
N PRO A 358 15.09 -45.65 -11.32
CA PRO A 358 14.71 -46.83 -12.09
C PRO A 358 15.75 -47.21 -13.16
N ILE A 359 16.36 -46.24 -13.83
CA ILE A 359 17.38 -46.50 -14.85
C ILE A 359 18.63 -47.12 -14.21
N ASN A 360 19.10 -46.56 -13.09
CA ASN A 360 20.27 -47.06 -12.39
C ASN A 360 20.06 -48.46 -11.79
N LEU A 361 18.82 -48.81 -11.44
CA LEU A 361 18.47 -50.16 -11.02
C LEU A 361 18.50 -51.17 -12.17
N VAL A 362 18.11 -50.76 -13.37
CA VAL A 362 18.14 -51.58 -14.59
C VAL A 362 19.57 -51.76 -15.11
N PHE A 363 20.41 -50.75 -14.92
CA PHE A 363 21.83 -50.76 -15.31
C PHE A 363 22.78 -50.63 -14.11
N PRO A 364 22.87 -51.65 -13.23
CA PRO A 364 23.89 -51.68 -12.18
C PRO A 364 25.29 -51.56 -12.78
N SER A 365 26.19 -50.87 -12.08
CA SER A 365 27.57 -50.68 -12.55
C SER A 365 28.25 -52.03 -12.84
N GLY A 366 28.62 -52.24 -14.11
CA GLY A 366 29.29 -53.47 -14.57
C GLY A 366 28.36 -54.61 -15.01
N SER A 367 27.03 -54.44 -15.00
CA SER A 367 26.12 -55.44 -15.55
C SER A 367 26.06 -55.38 -17.08
N THR A 368 25.89 -56.55 -17.70
CA THR A 368 25.61 -56.69 -19.14
C THR A 368 24.16 -57.09 -19.40
N SER A 369 23.30 -56.98 -18.39
CA SER A 369 21.89 -57.38 -18.45
C SER A 369 21.11 -56.41 -19.35
N VAL A 370 20.30 -56.97 -20.25
CA VAL A 370 19.41 -56.18 -21.10
C VAL A 370 18.12 -55.87 -20.33
N PRO A 371 17.55 -54.66 -20.45
CA PRO A 371 16.30 -54.28 -19.78
C PRO A 371 15.15 -55.23 -20.13
N THR A 372 14.38 -55.63 -19.12
CA THR A 372 13.17 -56.44 -19.32
C THR A 372 11.96 -55.56 -19.63
N LYS A 373 10.85 -56.17 -20.08
CA LYS A 373 9.59 -55.45 -20.29
C LYS A 373 9.05 -54.85 -18.98
N ASP A 374 9.18 -55.56 -17.87
CA ASP A 374 8.69 -55.10 -16.57
C ASP A 374 9.47 -53.88 -16.09
N ASP A 375 10.80 -53.89 -16.25
CA ASP A 375 11.67 -52.74 -15.97
C ASP A 375 11.27 -51.49 -16.74
N LEU A 376 10.98 -51.65 -18.03
CA LEU A 376 10.49 -50.57 -18.89
C LEU A 376 9.14 -50.03 -18.41
N THR A 377 8.23 -50.90 -17.97
CA THR A 377 6.93 -50.43 -17.44
C THR A 377 7.11 -49.58 -16.19
N VAL A 378 8.11 -49.87 -15.35
CA VAL A 378 8.41 -49.05 -14.17
C VAL A 378 8.94 -47.68 -14.59
N ILE A 379 9.89 -47.62 -15.53
CA ILE A 379 10.43 -46.36 -16.06
C ILE A 379 9.31 -45.49 -16.67
N ILE A 380 8.49 -46.08 -17.54
CA ILE A 380 7.38 -45.37 -18.20
C ILE A 380 6.37 -44.86 -17.16
N LYS A 381 5.98 -45.68 -16.18
CA LYS A 381 5.07 -45.26 -15.10
C LYS A 381 5.65 -44.11 -14.28
N THR A 382 6.95 -44.14 -13.97
CA THR A 382 7.60 -43.04 -13.23
C THR A 382 7.58 -41.75 -14.05
N ILE A 383 7.96 -41.80 -15.33
CA ILE A 383 7.90 -40.64 -16.24
C ILE A 383 6.48 -40.07 -16.30
N ASN A 384 5.48 -40.91 -16.56
CA ASN A 384 4.09 -40.48 -16.68
C ASN A 384 3.56 -39.91 -15.36
N SER A 385 3.98 -40.46 -14.21
CA SER A 385 3.59 -39.94 -12.90
C SER A 385 4.17 -38.53 -12.63
N GLU A 386 5.44 -38.28 -12.97
CA GLU A 386 6.06 -36.96 -12.78
C GLU A 386 5.44 -35.92 -13.73
N LEU A 387 5.19 -36.27 -15.00
CA LEU A 387 4.51 -35.40 -15.96
C LEU A 387 3.06 -35.09 -15.54
N SER A 388 2.33 -36.10 -15.06
CA SER A 388 0.96 -35.91 -14.58
C SER A 388 0.90 -35.00 -13.35
N ILE A 389 1.89 -35.06 -12.46
CA ILE A 389 1.98 -34.17 -11.29
C ILE A 389 2.33 -32.74 -11.72
N ALA A 390 3.15 -32.59 -12.76
CA ALA A 390 3.57 -31.29 -13.29
C ALA A 390 2.49 -30.57 -14.10
N ALA A 391 1.42 -31.25 -14.51
CA ALA A 391 0.32 -30.71 -15.31
C ALA A 391 -0.50 -29.57 -14.64
N VAL A 392 -0.15 -29.22 -13.41
CA VAL A 392 -0.73 -28.09 -12.66
C VAL A 392 -0.36 -26.72 -13.25
N ASP A 393 0.80 -26.60 -13.90
CA ASP A 393 1.30 -25.33 -14.46
C ASP A 393 2.13 -25.61 -15.71
N GLU A 394 1.88 -24.86 -16.79
CA GLU A 394 2.54 -25.08 -18.08
C GLU A 394 4.06 -24.86 -18.02
N VAL A 395 4.51 -23.83 -17.29
CA VAL A 395 5.95 -23.52 -17.15
C VAL A 395 6.64 -24.62 -16.35
N PHE A 396 6.00 -25.08 -15.27
CA PHE A 396 6.52 -26.18 -14.46
C PHE A 396 6.55 -27.51 -15.22
N MET A 397 5.53 -27.80 -16.04
CA MET A 397 5.50 -28.97 -16.92
C MET A 397 6.69 -28.96 -17.89
N ILE A 398 7.04 -27.81 -18.47
CA ILE A 398 8.19 -27.68 -19.36
C ILE A 398 9.50 -28.00 -18.61
N GLU A 399 9.68 -27.53 -17.38
CA GLU A 399 10.87 -27.84 -16.59
C GLU A 399 10.96 -29.33 -16.22
N VAL A 400 9.85 -29.98 -15.87
CA VAL A 400 9.82 -31.43 -15.63
C VAL A 400 10.07 -32.22 -16.92
N ALA A 401 9.57 -31.74 -18.06
CA ALA A 401 9.82 -32.36 -19.36
C ALA A 401 11.32 -32.32 -19.74
N LYS A 402 12.08 -31.28 -19.35
CA LYS A 402 13.54 -31.26 -19.51
C LYS A 402 14.23 -32.36 -18.69
N ASN A 403 13.79 -32.59 -17.45
CA ASN A 403 14.30 -33.70 -16.65
C ASN A 403 13.99 -35.06 -17.31
N VAL A 404 12.80 -35.20 -17.93
CA VAL A 404 12.44 -36.40 -18.69
C VAL A 404 13.33 -36.57 -19.92
N ASP A 405 13.65 -35.50 -20.65
CA ASP A 405 14.60 -35.54 -21.76
C ASP A 405 15.99 -36.03 -21.30
N GLU A 406 16.54 -35.47 -20.22
CA GLU A 406 17.80 -35.93 -19.62
C GLU A 406 17.74 -37.42 -19.22
N THR A 407 16.58 -37.87 -18.72
CA THR A 407 16.33 -39.27 -18.32
C THR A 407 16.33 -40.20 -19.53
N ILE A 408 15.69 -39.80 -20.63
CA ILE A 408 15.69 -40.55 -21.89
C ILE A 408 17.11 -40.61 -22.46
N GLN A 409 17.85 -39.50 -22.45
CA GLN A 409 19.25 -39.45 -22.90
C GLN A 409 20.14 -40.38 -22.07
N LEU A 410 19.97 -40.42 -20.74
CA LEU A 410 20.70 -41.34 -19.87
C LEU A 410 20.40 -42.80 -20.24
N TYR A 411 19.13 -43.14 -20.45
CA TYR A 411 18.72 -44.49 -20.87
C TYR A 411 19.37 -44.87 -22.22
N VAL A 412 19.31 -43.98 -23.21
CA VAL A 412 19.92 -44.19 -24.53
C VAL A 412 21.45 -44.35 -24.43
N SER A 413 22.11 -43.55 -23.59
CA SER A 413 23.55 -43.67 -23.33
C SER A 413 23.90 -45.04 -22.75
N LYS A 414 23.12 -45.53 -21.76
CA LYS A 414 23.30 -46.86 -21.17
C LYS A 414 23.05 -47.99 -22.15
N CYS A 415 22.01 -47.88 -22.98
CA CYS A 415 21.79 -48.82 -24.08
C CYS A 415 22.95 -48.84 -25.07
N SER A 416 23.53 -47.68 -25.37
CA SER A 416 24.67 -47.54 -26.29
C SER A 416 25.95 -48.16 -25.73
N GLU A 417 26.21 -48.00 -24.43
CA GLU A 417 27.32 -48.67 -23.71
C GLU A 417 27.21 -50.21 -23.76
N LEU A 418 25.99 -50.75 -23.86
CA LEU A 418 25.73 -52.19 -23.90
C LEU A 418 25.77 -52.80 -25.31
N LEU A 419 25.81 -51.98 -26.37
CA LEU A 419 25.85 -52.46 -27.75
C LEU A 419 27.17 -53.18 -28.02
N VAL A 420 27.06 -54.37 -28.61
CA VAL A 420 28.22 -55.18 -28.99
C VAL A 420 28.55 -54.92 -30.46
N THR A 421 29.73 -54.37 -30.73
CA THR A 421 30.25 -54.07 -32.08
C THR A 421 31.35 -55.03 -32.56
N THR A 422 31.57 -56.13 -31.84
CA THR A 422 32.59 -57.13 -32.19
C THR A 422 32.24 -57.90 -33.46
N THR A 423 33.22 -58.61 -34.04
CA THR A 423 33.08 -59.41 -35.27
C THR A 423 31.91 -60.40 -35.22
N ASP A 424 31.58 -60.92 -34.03
CA ASP A 424 30.47 -61.86 -33.80
C ASP A 424 29.08 -61.22 -33.97
N ALA A 425 28.98 -59.90 -33.85
CA ALA A 425 27.74 -59.18 -34.13
C ALA A 425 27.48 -59.03 -35.64
N GLY A 426 28.53 -59.00 -36.46
CA GLY A 426 28.48 -58.84 -37.91
C GLY A 426 28.44 -60.14 -38.73
N GLN A 427 28.43 -61.30 -38.08
CA GLN A 427 28.45 -62.60 -38.75
C GLN A 427 27.11 -62.87 -39.46
N LEU A 428 27.15 -63.06 -40.79
CA LEU A 428 25.98 -63.33 -41.64
C LEU A 428 25.75 -64.84 -41.91
N SER A 429 26.55 -65.72 -41.31
CA SER A 429 26.55 -67.16 -41.60
C SER A 429 26.41 -67.97 -40.31
N GLY A 430 25.31 -68.72 -40.16
CA GLY A 430 25.03 -69.55 -38.98
C GLY A 430 23.73 -69.15 -38.26
N GLY A 431 23.47 -69.75 -37.09
CA GLY A 431 22.39 -69.34 -36.20
C GLY A 431 22.68 -68.01 -35.50
N LEU A 432 21.66 -67.37 -34.93
CA LEU A 432 21.77 -66.08 -34.23
C LEU A 432 22.82 -66.14 -33.11
N THR A 433 23.79 -65.22 -33.15
CA THR A 433 24.80 -65.11 -32.08
C THR A 433 24.20 -64.45 -30.85
N SER A 434 24.78 -64.71 -29.66
CA SER A 434 24.37 -64.05 -28.41
C SER A 434 24.53 -62.53 -28.49
N SER A 435 25.54 -62.04 -29.22
CA SER A 435 25.77 -60.62 -29.51
C SER A 435 24.66 -60.01 -30.37
N GLN A 436 24.20 -60.74 -31.40
CA GLN A 436 23.08 -60.30 -32.24
C GLN A 436 21.76 -60.28 -31.47
N LEU A 437 21.48 -61.31 -30.67
CA LEU A 437 20.29 -61.35 -29.80
C LEU A 437 20.28 -60.19 -28.80
N ARG A 438 21.44 -59.88 -28.20
CA ARG A 438 21.58 -58.75 -27.28
C ARG A 438 21.29 -57.42 -27.95
N ASN A 439 21.87 -57.16 -29.12
CA ASN A 439 21.62 -55.92 -29.86
C ASN A 439 20.14 -55.79 -30.28
N VAL A 440 19.50 -56.89 -30.72
CA VAL A 440 18.07 -56.91 -31.04
C VAL A 440 17.22 -56.61 -29.80
N SER A 441 17.54 -57.19 -28.65
CA SER A 441 16.83 -56.92 -27.40
C SER A 441 16.97 -55.47 -26.94
N ILE A 442 18.13 -54.83 -27.14
CA ILE A 442 18.35 -53.39 -26.86
C ILE A 442 17.52 -52.51 -27.80
N VAL A 443 17.48 -52.82 -29.10
CA VAL A 443 16.65 -52.07 -30.05
C VAL A 443 15.17 -52.20 -29.71
N ASN A 444 14.73 -53.40 -29.33
CA ASN A 444 13.36 -53.63 -28.87
C ASN A 444 13.04 -52.87 -27.58
N SER A 445 13.98 -52.76 -26.64
CA SER A 445 13.77 -51.99 -25.40
C SER A 445 13.64 -50.50 -25.67
N LEU A 446 14.45 -49.95 -26.58
CA LEU A 446 14.34 -48.56 -27.05
C LEU A 446 13.01 -48.29 -27.74
N HIS A 447 12.56 -49.20 -28.62
CA HIS A 447 11.27 -49.06 -29.28
C HIS A 447 10.09 -49.11 -28.30
N LEU A 448 10.13 -50.03 -27.32
CA LEU A 448 9.10 -50.12 -26.29
C LEU A 448 9.05 -48.87 -25.40
N LEU A 449 10.21 -48.31 -25.04
CA LEU A 449 10.28 -47.06 -24.29
C LEU A 449 9.68 -45.89 -25.09
N HIS A 450 10.08 -45.75 -26.36
CA HIS A 450 9.54 -44.71 -27.24
C HIS A 450 8.02 -44.81 -27.38
N SER A 451 7.50 -46.01 -27.67
CA SER A 451 6.07 -46.23 -27.82
C SER A 451 5.30 -45.94 -26.53
N GLY A 452 5.85 -46.30 -25.37
CA GLY A 452 5.19 -46.08 -24.08
C GLY A 452 5.23 -44.63 -23.55
N ILE A 453 6.15 -43.80 -24.04
CA ILE A 453 6.21 -42.36 -23.71
C ILE A 453 5.39 -41.53 -24.71
N SER A 454 5.21 -42.02 -25.94
CA SER A 454 4.48 -41.31 -27.00
C SER A 454 2.96 -41.50 -26.94
N GLU A 455 2.49 -42.50 -26.20
CA GLU A 455 1.07 -42.69 -25.82
C GLU A 455 0.69 -41.80 -24.64
#